data_AF-A0A662V1G3-F1
#
_entry.id   AF-A0A662V1G3-F1
#
_cell.length_a   1.000
_cell.length_b   1.000
_cell.length_c   1.000
_cell.angle_alpha   90.00
_cell.angle_beta   90.00
_cell.angle_gamma   90.00
#
_symmetry.space_group_name_H-M   'P 1'
#
loop_
_entity.id
_entity.type
_entity.pdbx_description
1 polymer ?
#
loop_
_entity_poly.entity_id
_entity_poly.type
_entity_poly.pdbx_seq_one_letter_code
_entity_poly.pdbx_strand_id
1 'polypeptide(L)'
;MIYEYDPIQLTIILSGLMGLVAMVLYIIVKAIEPKYPTRSGDAIEPYIGGEHPSILSRPFVPEANLYWSFIKRNFAKAYGFLKEKMHTGRFSDWVNYMTMWMALLFLISLIVIIVLITGGV
;
A
#
# COMPACT_ATOMS: atom_id res chain seq x y z
N MET A 1 12.15 -15.41 -31.66
CA MET A 1 10.74 -15.13 -31.96
C MET A 1 10.07 -14.78 -30.64
N ILE A 2 9.99 -13.49 -30.33
CA ILE A 2 9.29 -13.01 -29.13
C ILE A 2 7.82 -13.05 -29.50
N TYR A 3 7.03 -13.89 -28.81
CA TYR A 3 5.59 -13.94 -29.02
C TYR A 3 5.02 -12.60 -28.54
N GLU A 4 4.66 -11.72 -29.47
CA GLU A 4 3.84 -10.54 -29.19
C GLU A 4 2.43 -11.03 -28.90
N TYR A 5 2.14 -11.29 -27.62
CA TYR A 5 0.78 -11.58 -27.19
C TYR A 5 -0.03 -10.28 -27.27
N ASP A 6 -1.21 -10.35 -27.90
CA ASP A 6 -2.21 -9.29 -27.83
C ASP A 6 -2.51 -8.97 -26.34
N PRO A 7 -2.46 -7.70 -25.91
CA PRO A 7 -2.76 -7.29 -24.53
C PRO A 7 -4.04 -7.91 -23.95
N ILE A 8 -5.05 -8.16 -24.80
CA ILE A 8 -6.29 -8.82 -24.40
C ILE A 8 -6.03 -10.27 -23.99
N GLN A 9 -5.25 -11.01 -24.78
CA GLN A 9 -4.89 -12.41 -24.48
C GLN A 9 -4.09 -12.50 -23.19
N LEU A 10 -3.12 -11.59 -22.99
CA LEU A 10 -2.33 -11.53 -21.77
C LEU A 10 -3.21 -11.27 -20.53
N THR A 11 -4.17 -10.35 -20.65
CA THR A 11 -5.10 -10.01 -19.55
C THR A 11 -5.99 -11.19 -19.17
N ILE A 12 -6.52 -11.91 -20.17
CA ILE A 12 -7.35 -13.10 -19.93
C ILE A 12 -6.54 -14.20 -19.24
N ILE A 13 -5.32 -14.47 -19.71
CA ILE A 13 -4.45 -15.49 -19.14
C ILE A 13 -4.10 -15.15 -17.68
N LEU A 14 -3.67 -13.92 -17.41
CA LEU A 14 -3.29 -13.50 -16.06
C LEU A 14 -4.49 -13.52 -15.11
N SER A 15 -5.64 -13.01 -15.55
CA SER A 15 -6.87 -13.02 -14.72
C SER A 15 -7.36 -14.44 -14.44
N GLY A 16 -7.27 -15.32 -15.44
CA GLY A 16 -7.57 -16.75 -15.29
C GLY A 16 -6.64 -17.44 -14.29
N LEU A 17 -5.33 -17.16 -14.35
CA LEU A 17 -4.35 -17.68 -13.39
C LEU A 17 -4.62 -17.16 -11.97
N MET A 18 -4.92 -15.87 -11.82
CA MET A 18 -5.28 -15.30 -10.50
C MET A 18 -6.55 -15.96 -9.95
N GLY A 19 -7.56 -16.18 -10.79
CA GLY A 19 -8.79 -16.89 -10.41
C GLY A 19 -8.53 -18.34 -10.00
N LEU A 20 -7.68 -19.05 -10.73
CA LEU A 20 -7.28 -20.42 -10.41
C LEU A 20 -6.56 -20.48 -9.06
N VAL A 21 -5.59 -19.59 -8.82
CA VAL A 21 -4.88 -19.50 -7.55
C VAL A 21 -5.85 -19.21 -6.40
N ALA A 22 -6.76 -18.25 -6.57
CA ALA A 22 -7.78 -17.94 -5.57
C ALA A 22 -8.69 -19.15 -5.27
N MET A 23 -9.09 -19.90 -6.30
CA MET A 23 -9.90 -21.11 -6.16
C MET A 23 -9.16 -22.21 -5.40
N VAL A 24 -7.89 -22.46 -5.73
CA VAL A 24 -7.05 -23.45 -5.03
C VAL A 24 -6.90 -23.08 -3.56
N LEU A 25 -6.61 -21.81 -3.26
CA LEU A 25 -6.52 -21.33 -1.89
C LEU A 25 -7.86 -21.47 -1.15
N TYR A 26 -8.97 -21.15 -1.78
CA TYR A 26 -10.30 -21.31 -1.21
C TYR A 26 -10.59 -22.78 -0.83
N ILE A 27 -10.27 -23.71 -1.73
CA ILE A 27 -10.43 -25.16 -1.47
C ILE A 27 -9.55 -25.60 -0.31
N ILE A 28 -8.28 -25.18 -0.28
CA ILE A 28 -7.35 -25.51 0.82
C ILE A 28 -7.90 -24.99 2.16
N VAL A 29 -8.33 -23.73 2.21
CA VAL A 29 -8.92 -23.14 3.42
C VAL A 29 -10.14 -23.93 3.86
N LYS A 30 -11.06 -24.24 2.94
CA LYS A 30 -12.26 -25.03 3.25
C LYS A 30 -11.96 -26.47 3.68
N ALA A 31 -10.90 -27.07 3.16
CA ALA A 31 -10.48 -28.42 3.53
C ALA A 31 -9.85 -28.47 4.93
N ILE A 32 -9.17 -27.40 5.35
CA ILE A 32 -8.51 -27.30 6.66
C ILE A 32 -9.45 -26.67 7.71
N GLU A 33 -10.53 -26.02 7.29
CA GLU A 33 -11.51 -25.42 8.19
C GLU A 33 -12.13 -26.49 9.12
N PRO A 34 -12.01 -26.32 10.46
CA PRO A 34 -12.53 -27.29 11.40
C PRO A 34 -14.06 -27.39 11.30
N LYS A 35 -14.59 -28.61 11.18
CA LYS A 35 -16.04 -28.88 11.07
C LYS A 35 -16.88 -28.36 12.24
N TYR A 36 -16.24 -28.16 13.39
CA TYR A 36 -16.84 -27.54 14.57
C TYR A 36 -15.92 -26.40 15.01
N PRO A 37 -16.39 -25.15 15.05
CA PRO A 37 -15.60 -24.06 15.58
C PRO A 37 -15.31 -24.33 17.07
N THR A 38 -14.03 -24.48 17.43
CA THR A 38 -13.57 -24.57 18.82
C THR A 38 -13.59 -23.21 19.54
N ARG A 39 -14.08 -22.17 18.87
CA ARG A 39 -14.14 -20.79 19.36
C ARG A 39 -15.47 -20.57 20.08
N SER A 40 -15.41 -20.08 21.32
CA SER A 40 -16.59 -19.57 22.03
C SER A 40 -17.27 -18.47 21.21
N GLY A 41 -18.56 -18.20 21.46
CA GLY A 41 -19.32 -17.15 20.76
C GLY A 41 -18.57 -15.80 20.70
N ASP A 42 -17.85 -15.46 21.79
CA ASP A 42 -17.03 -14.26 21.90
C ASP A 42 -15.90 -14.12 20.87
N ALA A 43 -15.43 -15.22 20.28
CA ALA A 43 -14.39 -15.22 19.27
C ALA A 43 -14.94 -15.25 17.83
N ILE A 44 -16.26 -15.40 17.68
CA ILE A 44 -16.99 -15.27 16.42
C ILE A 44 -17.56 -13.86 16.30
N GLU A 45 -17.93 -13.26 17.43
CA GLU A 45 -18.47 -11.91 17.51
C GLU A 45 -17.36 -10.84 17.50
N PRO A 46 -17.61 -9.65 16.91
CA PRO A 46 -16.70 -8.54 17.05
C PRO A 46 -16.52 -8.20 18.53
N TYR A 47 -15.29 -8.04 19.01
CA TYR A 47 -15.05 -7.58 20.37
C TYR A 47 -15.46 -6.11 20.51
N ILE A 48 -16.57 -5.85 21.22
CA ILE A 48 -17.08 -4.49 21.44
C ILE A 48 -17.09 -4.17 22.93
N GLY A 49 -15.90 -4.16 23.54
CA GLY A 49 -15.74 -3.71 24.93
C GLY A 49 -16.44 -4.59 25.98
N GLY A 50 -16.81 -5.82 25.63
CA GLY A 50 -17.50 -6.77 26.50
C GLY A 50 -19.03 -6.71 26.45
N GLU A 51 -19.62 -5.87 25.59
CA GLU A 51 -21.08 -5.82 25.38
C GLU A 51 -21.51 -6.69 24.19
N HIS A 52 -22.70 -7.30 24.30
CA HIS A 52 -23.26 -8.11 23.23
C HIS A 52 -23.66 -7.21 22.03
N PRO A 53 -23.37 -7.59 20.77
CA PRO A 53 -23.60 -6.74 19.59
C PRO A 53 -25.05 -6.27 19.41
N SER A 54 -26.02 -6.97 19.97
CA SER A 54 -27.45 -6.58 19.93
C SER A 54 -27.78 -5.31 20.73
N ILE A 55 -26.90 -4.88 21.64
CA ILE A 55 -27.08 -3.68 22.47
C ILE A 55 -26.77 -2.42 21.67
N LEU A 56 -25.95 -2.54 20.63
CA LEU A 56 -25.51 -1.41 19.82
C LEU A 56 -26.39 -1.24 18.59
N SER A 57 -26.90 -0.02 18.40
CA SER A 57 -27.64 0.37 17.20
C SER A 57 -26.74 0.49 15.96
N ARG A 58 -25.41 0.55 16.13
CA ARG A 58 -24.41 0.63 15.05
C ARG A 58 -23.14 -0.15 15.42
N PRO A 59 -23.06 -1.46 15.10
CA PRO A 59 -21.86 -2.25 15.35
C PRO A 59 -20.71 -1.92 14.38
N PHE A 60 -20.99 -1.18 13.31
CA PHE A 60 -20.00 -0.80 12.31
C PHE A 60 -19.44 0.61 12.57
N VAL A 61 -18.11 0.72 12.50
CA VAL A 61 -17.42 2.01 12.48
C VAL A 61 -17.84 2.77 11.21
N PRO A 62 -18.26 4.04 11.29
CA PRO A 62 -18.60 4.82 10.10
C PRO A 62 -17.46 4.81 9.08
N GLU A 63 -17.77 4.69 7.79
CA GLU A 63 -16.76 4.67 6.71
C GLU A 63 -15.83 5.90 6.75
N ALA A 64 -16.38 7.05 7.14
CA ALA A 64 -15.61 8.27 7.37
C ALA A 64 -14.50 8.10 8.42
N ASN A 65 -14.74 7.30 9.47
CA ASN A 65 -13.75 7.01 10.50
C ASN A 65 -12.70 6.01 10.00
N LEU A 66 -13.03 5.09 9.10
CA LEU A 66 -12.06 4.21 8.45
C LEU A 66 -11.10 4.99 7.54
N TYR A 67 -11.64 5.88 6.70
CA TYR A 67 -10.84 6.78 5.87
C TYR A 67 -9.90 7.63 6.74
N TRP A 68 -10.43 8.28 7.78
CA TRP A 68 -9.62 9.12 8.65
C TRP A 68 -8.63 8.37 9.52
N SER A 69 -8.94 7.14 9.91
CA SER A 69 -8.00 6.25 10.60
C SER A 69 -6.86 5.83 9.69
N PHE A 70 -7.15 5.49 8.42
CA PHE A 70 -6.13 5.19 7.42
C PHE A 70 -5.22 6.39 7.18
N ILE A 71 -5.80 7.58 6.98
CA ILE A 71 -4.99 8.79 6.74
C ILE A 71 -4.14 9.12 7.97
N LYS A 72 -4.73 9.15 9.18
CA LYS A 72 -3.95 9.41 10.39
C LYS A 72 -2.83 8.39 10.58
N ARG A 73 -3.10 7.09 10.39
CA ARG A 73 -2.10 6.04 10.59
C ARG A 73 -0.93 6.16 9.62
N ASN A 74 -1.21 6.43 8.34
CA ASN A 74 -0.19 6.41 7.30
C ASN A 74 0.48 7.77 7.09
N PHE A 75 -0.27 8.87 7.20
CA PHE A 75 0.20 10.20 6.84
C PHE A 75 0.52 11.11 8.01
N ALA A 76 0.09 10.81 9.26
CA ALA A 76 0.43 11.68 10.38
C ALA A 76 1.94 11.77 10.62
N LYS A 77 2.67 10.66 10.44
CA LYS A 77 4.13 10.63 10.53
C LYS A 77 4.80 11.41 9.40
N ALA A 78 4.31 11.24 8.16
CA ALA A 78 4.82 11.97 7.01
C ALA A 78 4.59 13.48 7.15
N TYR A 79 3.38 13.87 7.56
CA TYR A 79 3.04 15.27 7.85
C TYR A 79 3.92 15.85 8.97
N GLY A 80 4.08 15.13 10.08
CA GLY A 80 4.99 15.52 11.16
C GLY A 80 6.42 15.70 10.67
N PHE A 81 6.93 14.77 9.89
CA PHE A 81 8.26 14.87 9.28
C PHE A 81 8.40 16.09 8.37
N LEU A 82 7.47 16.30 7.43
CA LEU A 82 7.51 17.46 6.52
C LEU A 82 7.51 18.77 7.31
N LYS A 83 6.64 18.88 8.31
CA LYS A 83 6.53 20.08 9.14
C LYS A 83 7.79 20.30 9.99
N GLU A 84 8.29 19.27 10.66
CA GLU A 84 9.32 19.41 11.68
C GLU A 84 10.74 19.32 11.13
N LYS A 85 10.95 18.61 10.01
CA LYS A 85 12.28 18.36 9.44
C LYS A 85 12.52 19.11 8.14
N MET A 86 11.50 19.31 7.30
CA MET A 86 11.67 20.06 6.05
C MET A 86 11.39 21.57 6.22
N HIS A 87 10.44 21.94 7.08
CA HIS A 87 10.08 23.33 7.34
C HIS A 87 10.57 23.83 8.71
N THR A 88 11.88 23.67 8.98
CA THR A 88 12.51 24.13 10.23
C THR A 88 12.54 25.65 10.39
N GLY A 89 12.39 26.40 9.29
CA GLY A 89 12.52 27.86 9.25
C GLY A 89 13.96 28.37 9.34
N ARG A 90 14.95 27.47 9.40
CA ARG A 90 16.38 27.85 9.44
C ARG A 90 16.91 28.01 8.02
N PHE A 91 17.56 29.14 7.75
CA PHE A 91 18.13 29.41 6.42
C PHE A 91 19.20 28.39 6.01
N SER A 92 20.01 27.90 6.94
CA SER A 92 21.02 26.87 6.69
C SER A 92 20.43 25.57 6.14
N ASP A 93 19.28 25.16 6.65
CA ASP A 93 18.63 23.91 6.24
C ASP A 93 18.08 24.04 4.82
N TRP A 94 17.59 25.23 4.46
CA TRP A 94 17.19 25.56 3.09
C TRP A 94 18.37 25.55 2.11
N VAL A 95 19.50 26.16 2.48
CA VAL A 95 20.71 26.14 1.64
C VAL A 95 21.20 24.71 1.41
N ASN A 96 21.22 23.89 2.46
CA ASN A 96 21.60 22.47 2.36
C ASN A 96 20.67 21.71 1.42
N TYR A 97 19.35 21.91 1.55
CA TYR A 97 18.36 21.29 0.66
C TYR A 97 18.55 21.70 -0.80
N MET A 98 18.73 23.00 -1.07
CA MET A 98 18.97 23.50 -2.43
C MET A 98 20.28 22.96 -3.01
N THR A 99 21.33 22.88 -2.20
CA THR A 99 22.63 22.33 -2.62
C THR A 99 22.52 20.85 -2.97
N MET A 100 21.83 20.06 -2.15
CA MET A 100 21.56 18.65 -2.45
C MET A 100 20.75 18.49 -3.75
N TRP A 101 19.73 19.33 -3.95
CA TRP A 101 18.95 19.29 -5.19
C TRP A 101 19.76 19.63 -6.42
N MET A 102 20.60 20.66 -6.36
CA MET A 102 21.49 21.03 -7.46
C MET A 102 22.50 19.92 -7.75
N ALA A 103 23.08 19.30 -6.72
CA ALA A 103 24.00 18.17 -6.89
C ALA A 103 23.31 16.96 -7.54
N LEU A 104 22.06 16.65 -7.15
CA LEU A 104 21.28 15.57 -7.76
C LEU A 104 20.97 15.87 -9.23
N LEU A 105 20.53 17.09 -9.56
CA LEU A 105 20.26 17.49 -10.94
C LEU A 105 21.53 17.45 -11.80
N PHE A 106 22.66 17.86 -11.23
CA PHE A 106 23.96 17.75 -11.89
C PHE A 106 24.32 16.29 -12.19
N LEU A 107 24.17 15.38 -11.22
CA LEU A 107 24.42 13.95 -11.43
C LEU A 107 23.50 13.35 -12.50
N ILE A 108 22.21 13.69 -12.48
CA ILE A 108 21.26 13.27 -13.52
C ILE A 108 21.72 13.77 -14.88
N SER A 109 22.14 15.03 -14.98
CA SER A 109 22.62 15.60 -16.25
C SER A 109 23.86 14.88 -16.78
N LEU A 110 24.80 14.50 -15.91
CA LEU A 110 25.98 13.72 -16.28
C LEU A 110 25.59 12.34 -16.80
N ILE A 111 24.67 11.66 -16.11
CA ILE A 111 24.17 10.34 -16.55
C ILE A 111 23.53 10.46 -17.93
N VAL A 112 22.69 11.47 -18.16
CA VAL A 112 22.05 11.71 -19.45
C VAL A 112 23.11 11.96 -20.54
N ILE A 113 24.12 12.78 -20.27
CA ILE A 113 25.22 13.03 -21.21
C ILE A 113 25.96 11.72 -21.54
N ILE A 114 26.28 10.91 -20.54
CA ILE A 114 26.96 9.62 -20.74
C ILE A 114 26.09 8.69 -21.59
N VAL A 115 24.80 8.60 -21.30
CA VAL A 115 23.85 7.79 -22.07
C VAL A 115 23.74 8.29 -23.51
N LEU A 116 23.73 9.59 -23.74
CA LEU A 116 23.71 10.15 -25.11
C LEU A 116 25.00 9.83 -25.88
N ILE A 117 26.16 9.94 -25.23
CA ILE A 117 27.46 9.65 -25.87
C ILE A 117 27.63 8.15 -26.13
N THR A 118 27.20 7.29 -25.20
CA THR A 118 27.39 5.83 -25.29
C THR A 118 26.27 5.10 -26.03
N GLY A 119 25.05 5.64 -25.99
CA GLY A 119 23.85 5.08 -26.61
C GLY A 119 23.73 5.32 -28.11
N GLY A 120 24.65 6.08 -28.71
CA GLY A 120 24.73 6.27 -30.16
C GLY A 120 23.51 6.96 -30.76
N VAL A 121 23.47 8.29 -30.63
CA VAL A 121 22.90 9.17 -31.66
C VAL A 121 24.04 9.98 -32.25
#